data_AF-A0A960YY26-F1
#
_entry.id   AF-A0A960YY26-F1
#
_cell.length_a   1.000
_cell.length_b   1.000
_cell.length_c   1.000
_cell.angle_alpha   90.00
_cell.angle_beta   90.00
_cell.angle_gamma   90.00
#
_symmetry.space_group_name_H-M   'P 1'
#
loop_
_entity.id
_entity.type
_entity.pdbx_description
1 polymer ?
#
loop_
_entity_poly.entity_id
_entity_poly.type
_entity_poly.pdbx_seq_one_letter_code
_entity_poly.pdbx_strand_id
1 'polypeptide(L)'
;MNFLSLKFFILFLSFFYIYWSIPGSVPKARRWLLILASCIFYSFFSFPFLIHFLSVIIVNYLIYYIFFEKSYYTKLAVIFNLLNLFFFKYFYFFLKLIGQTTGIEILENSENINKELASIFGWEGFTVVLPATISYYTFQLISFAVD
;
A
#
# COMPACT_ATOMS: atom_id res chain seq x y z
N MET A 1 8.68 9.16 -9.61
CA MET A 1 9.36 9.21 -10.93
C MET A 1 8.42 8.62 -11.97
N ASN A 2 8.27 9.23 -13.16
CA ASN A 2 7.38 8.67 -14.20
C ASN A 2 8.02 7.41 -14.81
N PHE A 3 7.25 6.34 -15.03
CA PHE A 3 7.71 5.09 -15.65
C PHE A 3 8.27 5.29 -17.06
N LEU A 4 7.77 6.30 -17.78
CA LEU A 4 8.25 6.66 -19.12
C LEU A 4 9.51 7.55 -19.10
N SER A 5 10.02 7.90 -17.92
CA SER A 5 11.18 8.78 -17.84
C SER A 5 12.49 8.03 -18.14
N LEU A 6 13.42 8.72 -18.79
CA LEU A 6 14.77 8.20 -19.04
C LEU A 6 15.48 7.80 -17.74
N LYS A 7 15.24 8.55 -16.65
CA LYS A 7 15.79 8.25 -15.32
C LYS A 7 15.34 6.88 -14.81
N PHE A 8 14.06 6.53 -14.99
CA PHE A 8 13.54 5.20 -14.64
C PHE A 8 14.21 4.12 -15.49
N PHE A 9 14.31 4.34 -16.80
CA PHE A 9 14.91 3.38 -17.72
C PHE A 9 16.38 3.07 -17.40
N ILE A 10 17.19 4.10 -17.14
CA ILE A 10 18.60 3.93 -16.75
C ILE A 10 18.71 3.16 -15.43
N LEU A 11 17.90 3.52 -14.42
CA LEU A 11 17.90 2.82 -13.14
C LEU A 11 17.51 1.35 -13.29
N PHE A 12 16.46 1.06 -14.07
CA PHE A 12 16.04 -0.29 -14.41
C PHE A 12 17.15 -1.09 -15.09
N LEU A 13 17.78 -0.53 -16.13
CA LEU A 13 18.89 -1.19 -16.83
C LEU A 13 20.05 -1.50 -15.89
N SER A 14 20.39 -0.59 -14.98
CA SER A 14 21.43 -0.83 -13.98
C SER A 14 21.10 -2.04 -13.08
N PHE A 15 19.89 -2.09 -12.52
CA PHE A 15 19.46 -3.25 -11.71
C PHE A 15 19.39 -4.55 -12.52
N PHE A 16 18.91 -4.46 -13.77
CA PHE A 16 18.84 -5.60 -14.68
C PHE A 16 20.23 -6.16 -14.98
N TYR A 17 21.19 -5.30 -15.30
CA TYR A 17 22.58 -5.69 -15.54
C TYR A 17 23.21 -6.33 -14.30
N ILE A 18 23.04 -5.73 -13.11
CA ILE A 18 23.53 -6.29 -11.85
C ILE A 18 22.91 -7.66 -11.60
N TYR A 19 21.59 -7.82 -11.80
CA TYR A 19 20.89 -9.09 -11.58
C TYR A 19 21.48 -10.22 -12.43
N TRP A 20 21.73 -9.97 -13.71
CA TRP A 20 22.31 -10.96 -14.63
C TRP A 20 23.79 -11.20 -14.41
N SER A 21 24.50 -10.26 -13.79
CA SER A 21 25.91 -10.41 -13.41
C SER A 21 26.11 -11.33 -12.20
N ILE A 22 25.08 -11.53 -11.36
CA ILE A 22 25.17 -12.42 -10.19
C ILE A 22 25.18 -13.89 -10.67
N PRO A 23 26.19 -14.71 -10.28
CA PRO A 23 26.24 -16.13 -10.65
C PRO A 23 24.99 -16.90 -10.23
N GLY A 24 24.55 -17.83 -11.09
CA GLY A 24 23.38 -18.69 -10.81
C GLY A 24 23.56 -19.57 -9.56
N SER A 25 24.80 -19.79 -9.13
CA SER A 25 25.14 -20.51 -7.90
C SER A 25 24.80 -19.77 -6.61
N VAL A 26 24.44 -18.47 -6.66
CA VAL A 26 24.10 -17.66 -5.49
C VAL A 26 22.66 -17.12 -5.56
N PRO A 27 21.64 -18.00 -5.50
CA PRO A 27 20.23 -17.60 -5.67
C PRO A 27 19.73 -16.65 -4.56
N LYS A 28 20.34 -16.69 -3.37
CA LYS A 28 19.99 -15.78 -2.26
C LYS A 28 20.33 -14.32 -2.60
N ALA A 29 21.46 -14.05 -3.25
CA ALA A 29 21.88 -12.70 -3.61
C ALA A 29 20.92 -12.08 -4.63
N ARG A 30 20.51 -12.85 -5.64
CA ARG A 30 19.50 -12.41 -6.63
C ARG A 30 18.19 -12.04 -5.95
N ARG A 31 17.72 -12.83 -4.99
CA ARG A 31 16.48 -12.55 -4.24
C ARG A 31 16.57 -11.25 -3.44
N TRP A 32 17.65 -11.04 -2.69
CA TRP A 32 17.84 -9.81 -1.93
C TRP A 32 17.95 -8.59 -2.83
N LEU A 33 18.62 -8.72 -3.98
CA LEU A 33 18.66 -7.66 -4.99
C LEU A 33 17.26 -7.30 -5.49
N LEU A 34 16.41 -8.29 -5.77
CA LEU A 34 15.03 -8.04 -6.22
C LEU A 34 14.18 -7.32 -5.18
N ILE A 35 14.30 -7.70 -3.89
CA ILE A 35 13.62 -7.01 -2.78
C ILE A 35 14.11 -5.57 -2.70
N LEU A 36 15.43 -5.36 -2.69
CA LEU A 36 16.04 -4.02 -2.61
C LEU A 36 15.62 -3.15 -3.79
N ALA A 37 15.68 -3.69 -5.01
CA ALA A 37 15.25 -3.01 -6.22
C ALA A 37 13.78 -2.61 -6.10
N SER A 38 12.91 -3.53 -5.68
CA SER A 38 11.48 -3.26 -5.51
C SER A 38 11.22 -2.13 -4.51
N CYS A 39 11.90 -2.13 -3.36
CA CYS A 39 11.82 -1.05 -2.39
C CYS A 39 12.28 0.30 -2.97
N ILE A 40 13.40 0.31 -3.70
CA ILE A 40 13.94 1.53 -4.33
C ILE A 40 12.99 2.07 -5.40
N PHE A 41 12.48 1.22 -6.30
CA PHE A 41 11.52 1.67 -7.31
C PHE A 41 10.24 2.24 -6.69
N TYR A 42 9.76 1.61 -5.62
CA TYR A 42 8.56 2.08 -4.93
C TYR A 42 8.80 3.37 -4.14
N SER A 43 9.97 3.54 -3.49
CA SER A 43 10.30 4.77 -2.76
C SER A 43 10.40 6.00 -3.66
N PHE A 44 10.83 5.83 -4.92
CA PHE A 44 10.81 6.90 -5.92
C PHE A 44 9.41 7.37 -6.31
N PHE A 45 8.36 6.58 -6.02
CA PHE A 45 6.98 7.05 -6.11
C PHE A 45 6.63 7.86 -4.86
N SER A 46 6.77 7.27 -3.68
CA SER A 46 6.57 7.93 -2.40
C SER A 46 7.16 7.08 -1.27
N PHE A 47 8.07 7.67 -0.49
CA PHE A 47 8.69 6.98 0.64
C PHE A 47 7.68 6.63 1.76
N PRO A 48 6.74 7.51 2.17
CA PRO A 48 5.68 7.13 3.10
C PRO A 48 4.86 5.93 2.64
N PHE A 49 4.57 5.82 1.34
CA PHE A 49 3.84 4.67 0.81
C PHE A 49 4.67 3.40 0.81
N LEU A 50 6.00 3.46 0.67
CA LEU A 50 6.85 2.29 0.84
C LEU A 50 6.70 1.74 2.26
N ILE A 51 6.75 2.63 3.26
CA ILE A 51 6.57 2.24 4.66
C ILE A 51 5.20 1.59 4.84
N HIS A 52 4.13 2.23 4.36
CA HIS A 52 2.78 1.67 4.39
C HIS A 52 2.70 0.28 3.75
N PHE A 53 3.24 0.13 2.54
CA PHE A 53 3.24 -1.13 1.80
C PHE A 53 3.97 -2.25 2.58
N LEU A 54 5.16 -1.97 3.10
CA LEU A 54 5.91 -2.92 3.92
C LEU A 54 5.16 -3.25 5.22
N SER A 55 4.55 -2.26 5.87
CA SER A 55 3.71 -2.49 7.05
C SER A 55 2.54 -3.41 6.75
N VAL A 56 1.83 -3.22 5.63
CA VAL A 56 0.71 -4.08 5.22
C VAL A 56 1.19 -5.52 4.96
N ILE A 57 2.35 -5.69 4.32
CA ILE A 57 2.96 -7.02 4.13
C ILE A 57 3.30 -7.65 5.49
N ILE A 58 3.95 -6.91 6.38
CA ILE A 58 4.37 -7.42 7.69
C ILE A 58 3.14 -7.81 8.52
N VAL A 59 2.09 -6.99 8.55
CA VAL A 59 0.86 -7.33 9.28
C VAL A 59 0.20 -8.57 8.71
N ASN A 60 0.10 -8.72 7.38
CA ASN A 60 -0.42 -9.94 6.77
C ASN A 60 0.43 -11.17 7.11
N TYR A 61 1.75 -11.03 7.08
CA TYR A 61 2.67 -12.08 7.48
C TYR A 61 2.49 -12.47 8.95
N LEU A 62 2.30 -11.50 9.85
CA LEU A 62 2.03 -11.74 11.26
C LEU A 62 0.67 -12.42 11.47
N ILE A 63 -0.37 -11.99 10.74
CA ILE A 63 -1.69 -12.64 10.80
C ILE A 63 -1.56 -14.11 10.38
N TYR A 64 -0.83 -14.40 9.31
CA TYR A 64 -0.52 -15.77 8.90
C TYR A 64 0.26 -16.51 10.00
N TYR A 65 1.42 -16.00 10.41
CA TYR A 65 2.30 -16.68 11.35
C TYR A 65 1.63 -17.01 12.68
N ILE A 66 0.77 -16.12 13.19
CA ILE A 66 0.14 -16.28 14.52
C ILE A 66 -1.17 -17.09 14.42
N PHE A 67 -1.97 -16.88 13.37
CA PHE A 67 -3.34 -17.36 13.32
C PHE A 67 -3.62 -18.42 12.27
N PHE A 68 -2.67 -18.83 11.42
CA PHE A 68 -2.91 -19.76 10.29
C PHE A 68 -3.71 -21.02 10.66
N GLU A 69 -3.47 -21.62 11.83
CA GLU A 69 -4.20 -22.81 12.29
C GLU A 69 -5.63 -22.52 12.80
N LYS A 70 -6.03 -21.26 12.91
CA LYS A 70 -7.34 -20.84 13.42
C LYS A 70 -8.35 -20.72 12.28
N SER A 71 -9.58 -21.17 12.53
CA SER A 71 -10.68 -21.10 11.57
C SER A 71 -11.04 -19.68 11.11
N TYR A 72 -10.66 -18.66 11.88
CA TYR A 72 -10.92 -17.25 11.56
C TYR A 72 -9.74 -16.53 10.88
N TYR A 73 -8.63 -17.21 10.61
CA TYR A 73 -7.43 -16.65 9.95
C TYR A 73 -7.77 -15.89 8.66
N THR A 74 -8.37 -16.59 7.70
CA THR A 74 -8.72 -16.03 6.40
C THR A 74 -9.65 -14.84 6.56
N LYS A 75 -10.62 -14.92 7.48
CA LYS A 75 -11.54 -13.81 7.77
C LYS A 75 -10.79 -12.57 8.27
N LEU A 76 -9.83 -12.73 9.20
CA LEU A 76 -9.01 -11.62 9.69
C LEU A 76 -8.16 -10.99 8.59
N ALA A 77 -7.46 -11.81 7.80
CA ALA A 77 -6.62 -11.32 6.71
C ALA A 77 -7.46 -10.55 5.66
N VAL A 78 -8.61 -11.10 5.27
CA VAL A 78 -9.53 -10.44 4.33
C VAL A 78 -10.06 -9.13 4.90
N ILE A 79 -10.56 -9.12 6.13
CA ILE A 79 -11.09 -7.90 6.78
C ILE A 79 -10.01 -6.83 6.86
N PHE A 80 -8.80 -7.18 7.29
CA PHE A 80 -7.69 -6.23 7.38
C PHE A 80 -7.37 -5.60 6.02
N ASN A 81 -7.21 -6.41 4.97
CA ASN A 81 -6.89 -5.90 3.63
C ASN A 81 -8.02 -5.07 3.01
N LEU A 82 -9.28 -5.44 3.27
CA LEU A 82 -10.45 -4.67 2.82
C LEU A 82 -10.59 -3.35 3.58
N LEU A 83 -10.35 -3.32 4.90
CA LEU A 83 -10.34 -2.09 5.69
C LEU A 83 -9.25 -1.13 5.21
N ASN A 84 -8.04 -1.65 4.95
CA ASN A 84 -6.94 -0.88 4.38
C ASN A 84 -7.33 -0.27 3.01
N LEU A 85 -7.88 -1.09 2.10
CA LEU A 85 -8.33 -0.61 0.81
C LEU A 85 -9.48 0.41 0.93
N PHE A 86 -10.43 0.16 1.82
CA PHE A 86 -11.54 1.06 2.11
C PHE A 86 -11.05 2.43 2.57
N PHE A 87 -10.18 2.44 3.59
CA PHE A 87 -9.66 3.67 4.18
C PHE A 87 -8.97 4.57 3.15
N PHE A 88 -8.15 4.02 2.26
CA PHE A 88 -7.43 4.86 1.30
C PHE A 88 -8.19 5.16 0.00
N LYS A 89 -9.04 4.23 -0.46
CA LYS A 89 -9.69 4.36 -1.78
C LYS A 89 -11.14 4.83 -1.71
N TYR A 90 -11.89 4.37 -0.72
CA TYR A 90 -13.34 4.55 -0.65
C TYR A 90 -13.78 5.51 0.46
N PHE A 91 -12.90 5.86 1.40
CA PHE A 91 -13.20 6.70 2.54
C PHE A 91 -13.85 8.05 2.16
N TYR A 92 -13.20 8.85 1.31
CA TYR A 92 -13.77 10.13 0.89
C TYR A 92 -15.06 9.96 0.10
N PHE A 93 -15.14 8.95 -0.77
CA PHE A 93 -16.34 8.68 -1.55
C PHE A 93 -17.53 8.40 -0.62
N PHE A 94 -17.31 7.55 0.39
CA PHE A 94 -18.35 7.17 1.34
C PHE A 94 -18.79 8.35 2.22
N LEU A 95 -17.85 9.16 2.72
CA LEU A 95 -18.18 10.36 3.50
C LEU A 95 -18.96 11.39 2.68
N LYS A 96 -18.57 11.62 1.42
CA LYS A 96 -19.30 12.50 0.51
C LYS A 96 -20.73 12.02 0.26
N LEU A 97 -20.91 10.71 0.08
CA LEU A 97 -22.24 10.11 -0.07
C LEU A 97 -23.10 10.30 1.18
N ILE A 98 -22.51 10.18 2.38
CA ILE A 98 -23.21 10.49 3.63
C ILE A 98 -23.58 11.98 3.69
N GLY A 99 -22.63 12.88 3.41
CA GLY A 99 -22.88 14.33 3.39
C GLY A 99 -24.06 14.70 2.49
N GLN A 100 -24.05 14.18 1.26
CA GLN A 100 -25.11 14.42 0.26
C GLN A 100 -26.48 13.85 0.66
N THR A 101 -26.52 12.72 1.37
CA THR A 101 -27.78 12.10 1.80
C THR A 101 -28.33 12.70 3.10
N THR A 102 -27.46 13.21 3.96
CA THR A 102 -27.83 13.81 5.27
C THR A 102 -27.94 15.33 5.23
N GLY A 103 -27.43 15.98 4.19
CA GLY A 103 -27.35 17.44 4.06
C GLY A 103 -26.23 18.08 4.90
N ILE A 104 -25.24 17.31 5.36
CA ILE A 104 -24.12 17.82 6.16
C ILE A 104 -23.03 18.37 5.24
N GLU A 105 -23.00 19.69 5.06
CA GLU A 105 -22.04 20.41 4.19
C GLU A 105 -20.56 20.11 4.49
N ILE A 106 -20.24 19.81 5.75
CA ILE A 106 -18.88 19.47 6.20
C ILE A 106 -18.36 18.20 5.50
N LEU A 107 -19.24 17.25 5.19
CA LEU A 107 -18.88 15.96 4.61
C LEU A 107 -18.90 15.96 3.08
N GLU A 108 -19.40 17.00 2.43
CA GLU A 108 -19.52 17.05 0.97
C GLU A 108 -18.19 17.34 0.26
N ASN A 109 -17.30 18.07 0.94
CA ASN A 109 -15.99 18.42 0.40
C ASN A 109 -14.86 17.69 1.14
N SER A 110 -13.96 17.06 0.38
CA SER A 110 -12.75 16.43 0.90
C SER A 110 -11.85 17.39 1.68
N GLU A 111 -11.83 18.69 1.34
CA GLU A 111 -11.07 19.69 2.10
C GLU A 111 -11.65 19.93 3.50
N ASN A 112 -12.99 20.00 3.61
CA ASN A 112 -13.66 20.17 4.89
C ASN A 112 -13.48 18.93 5.78
N ILE A 113 -13.62 17.73 5.20
CA ILE A 113 -13.30 16.47 5.88
C ILE A 113 -11.87 16.49 6.42
N ASN A 114 -10.90 16.95 5.63
CA ASN A 114 -9.50 16.99 6.04
C ASN A 114 -9.26 18.00 7.17
N LYS A 115 -9.88 19.18 7.12
CA LYS A 115 -9.81 20.17 8.19
C LYS A 115 -10.35 19.62 9.51
N GLU A 116 -11.45 18.89 9.47
CA GLU A 116 -12.01 18.31 10.70
C GLU A 116 -11.28 17.09 11.21
N LEU A 117 -10.73 16.26 10.33
CA LEU A 117 -9.81 15.22 10.79
C LEU A 117 -8.54 15.85 11.39
N ALA A 118 -8.00 16.89 10.75
CA ALA A 118 -6.84 17.61 11.28
C ALA A 118 -7.12 18.24 12.65
N SER A 119 -8.31 18.82 12.87
CA SER A 119 -8.70 19.42 14.16
C SER A 119 -8.88 18.37 15.26
N ILE A 120 -9.49 17.23 14.94
CA ILE A 120 -9.69 16.11 15.88
C ILE A 120 -8.36 15.45 16.28
N PHE A 121 -7.46 15.22 15.32
CA PHE A 121 -6.19 14.53 15.56
C PHE A 121 -5.04 15.48 15.94
N GLY A 122 -5.24 16.80 15.85
CA GLY A 122 -4.19 17.80 16.06
C GLY A 122 -3.08 17.74 15.01
N TRP A 123 -3.38 17.26 13.80
CA TRP A 123 -2.41 17.02 12.72
C TRP A 123 -2.66 17.99 11.57
N GLU A 124 -1.95 19.11 11.57
CA GLU A 124 -2.01 20.07 10.46
C GLU A 124 -1.58 19.40 9.14
N GLY A 125 -2.38 19.58 8.09
CA GLY A 125 -2.10 19.04 6.75
C GLY A 125 -2.45 17.56 6.56
N PHE A 126 -3.23 16.95 7.46
CA PHE A 126 -3.72 15.59 7.25
C PHE A 126 -4.51 15.46 5.95
N THR A 127 -4.03 14.60 5.06
CA THR A 127 -4.71 14.23 3.83
C THR A 127 -4.57 12.72 3.64
N VAL A 128 -5.69 12.06 3.32
CA VAL A 128 -5.68 10.64 2.99
C VAL A 128 -5.24 10.53 1.53
N VAL A 129 -3.95 10.33 1.30
CA VAL A 129 -3.41 10.18 -0.05
C VAL A 129 -3.46 8.71 -0.46
N LEU A 130 -3.97 8.44 -1.65
CA LEU A 130 -4.10 7.08 -2.20
C LEU A 130 -2.71 6.47 -2.48
N PRO A 131 -2.33 5.35 -1.84
CA PRO A 131 -1.09 4.67 -2.15
C PRO A 131 -1.12 4.08 -3.57
N ALA A 132 0.02 4.14 -4.26
CA ALA A 132 0.15 3.50 -5.56
C ALA A 132 -0.15 2.00 -5.45
N THR A 133 -0.85 1.48 -6.46
CA THR A 133 -1.15 0.05 -6.65
C THR A 133 -1.82 -0.65 -5.47
N ILE A 134 -2.47 0.09 -4.56
CA ILE A 134 -3.13 -0.48 -3.37
C ILE A 134 -4.12 -1.60 -3.69
N SER A 135 -4.94 -1.43 -4.73
CA SER A 135 -5.87 -2.49 -5.13
C SER A 135 -5.14 -3.77 -5.54
N TYR A 136 -4.00 -3.67 -6.22
CA TYR A 136 -3.26 -4.84 -6.71
C TYR A 136 -2.70 -5.68 -5.57
N TYR A 137 -1.93 -5.08 -4.65
CA TYR A 137 -1.35 -5.83 -3.55
C TYR A 137 -2.41 -6.29 -2.54
N THR A 138 -3.50 -5.54 -2.35
CA THR A 138 -4.62 -5.96 -1.51
C THR A 138 -5.21 -7.28 -2.01
N PHE A 139 -5.52 -7.39 -3.31
CA PHE A 139 -6.10 -8.62 -3.85
C PHE A 139 -5.09 -9.77 -3.89
N GLN A 140 -3.80 -9.49 -4.12
CA GLN A 140 -2.75 -10.51 -4.04
C GLN A 140 -2.61 -11.09 -2.62
N LEU A 141 -2.66 -10.25 -1.59
CA LEU A 141 -2.58 -10.70 -0.18
C LEU A 141 -3.84 -11.43 0.26
N ILE A 142 -5.01 -11.02 -0.25
CA ILE A 142 -6.26 -11.76 -0.05
C ILE A 142 -6.19 -13.14 -0.70
N SER A 143 -5.75 -13.24 -1.96
CA SER A 143 -5.56 -14.52 -2.65
C SER A 143 -4.65 -15.44 -1.83
N PHE A 144 -3.50 -14.92 -1.39
CA PHE A 144 -2.56 -15.67 -0.54
C PHE A 144 -3.17 -16.20 0.77
N ALA A 145 -4.16 -15.52 1.35
CA ALA A 145 -4.80 -15.95 2.60
C ALA A 145 -6.00 -16.90 2.39
N VAL A 146 -6.53 -16.96 1.17
CA VAL A 146 -7.69 -17.77 0.78
C VAL A 146 -7.26 -19.07 0.10
N ASP A 147 -6.19 -19.01 -0.71
CA ASP A 147 -5.58 -20.16 -1.40
C ASP A 147 -4.75 -21.03 -0.44
#